data_AF-A0A090VTK8-F1
#
_entry.id   AF-A0A090VTK8-F1
#
_cell.length_a   1.000
_cell.length_b   1.000
_cell.length_c   1.000
_cell.angle_alpha   90.00
_cell.angle_beta   90.00
_cell.angle_gamma   90.00
#
_symmetry.space_group_name_H-M   'P 1'
#
loop_
_entity.id
_entity.type
_entity.pdbx_description
1 polymer ?
#
loop_
_entity_poly.entity_id
_entity_poly.type
_entity_poly.pdbx_seq_one_letter_code
_entity_poly.pdbx_strand_id
1 'polypeptide(L)'
;MTITQLYYVLAVAEHQNFTKAAEKCFVTQPTLSMQIQKLEDELDILIFDRSKKPIELTDVGRKIVTQAKNIVNESYRIQDIVDQQKGYIGGEFKLGIIPTIMPTLLPMFLKLL
;
A
#
# COMPACT_ATOMS: atom_id res chain seq x y z
N MET A 1 5.13 15.16 -5.15
CA MET A 1 4.50 13.91 -4.71
C MET A 1 5.48 12.78 -4.97
N THR A 2 5.62 11.82 -4.05
CA THR A 2 6.53 10.66 -4.18
C THR A 2 5.83 9.34 -3.83
N ILE A 3 6.34 8.21 -4.35
CA ILE A 3 5.82 6.87 -4.01
C ILE A 3 5.91 6.59 -2.51
N THR A 4 6.99 7.05 -1.86
CA THR A 4 7.17 6.92 -0.41
C THR A 4 6.08 7.66 0.37
N GLN A 5 5.68 8.86 -0.06
CA GLN A 5 4.56 9.59 0.57
C GLN A 5 3.25 8.80 0.43
N LEU A 6 2.99 8.22 -0.74
CA LEU A 6 1.81 7.38 -0.96
C LEU A 6 1.83 6.12 -0.08
N TYR A 7 2.98 5.47 0.06
CA TYR A 7 3.16 4.32 0.95
C TYR A 7 2.85 4.69 2.42
N TYR A 8 3.30 5.86 2.89
CA TYR A 8 2.97 6.34 4.23
C TYR A 8 1.49 6.64 4.42
N VAL A 9 0.83 7.23 3.41
CA VAL A 9 -0.63 7.42 3.42
C VAL A 9 -1.34 6.07 3.56
N LEU A 10 -0.93 5.05 2.80
CA LEU A 10 -1.52 3.71 2.90
C LEU A 10 -1.32 3.11 4.29
N ALA A 11 -0.14 3.25 4.89
CA ALA A 11 0.15 2.74 6.22
C ALA A 11 -0.71 3.42 7.31
N VAL A 12 -0.92 4.74 7.23
CA VAL A 12 -1.81 5.43 8.18
C VAL A 12 -3.27 5.06 7.94
N ALA A 13 -3.70 4.90 6.69
CA ALA A 13 -5.05 4.45 6.37
C ALA A 13 -5.34 3.04 6.92
N GLU A 14 -4.35 2.14 6.88
CA GLU A 14 -4.47 0.78 7.42
C GLU A 14 -4.50 0.74 8.95
N HIS A 15 -3.65 1.53 9.61
CA HIS A 15 -3.49 1.46 11.06
C HIS A 15 -4.30 2.49 11.85
N GLN A 16 -4.88 3.49 11.18
CA GLN A 16 -5.65 4.59 11.78
C GLN A 16 -4.93 5.31 12.93
N ASN A 17 -3.59 5.25 12.94
CA ASN A 17 -2.72 5.77 13.98
C ASN A 17 -1.33 6.07 13.40
N PHE A 18 -0.89 7.33 13.49
CA PHE A 18 0.40 7.78 12.95
C PHE A 18 1.60 7.13 13.60
N THR A 19 1.57 6.90 14.92
CA THR A 19 2.68 6.26 15.65
C THR A 19 2.83 4.81 15.21
N LYS A 20 1.73 4.06 15.19
CA LYS A 20 1.72 2.66 14.75
C LYS A 20 2.11 2.51 13.27
N ALA A 21 1.66 3.43 12.42
CA ALA A 21 2.06 3.46 11.01
C ALA A 21 3.56 3.74 10.85
N ALA A 22 4.12 4.67 11.61
CA ALA A 22 5.54 5.01 11.55
C ALA A 22 6.42 3.83 11.98
N GLU A 23 6.05 3.13 13.05
CA GLU A 23 6.70 1.89 13.48
C GLU A 23 6.71 0.83 12.36
N LYS A 24 5.57 0.64 11.68
CA LYS A 24 5.42 -0.31 10.57
C LYS A 24 6.19 0.08 9.31
N CYS A 25 6.40 1.38 9.12
CA CYS A 25 7.22 1.92 8.04
C CYS A 25 8.70 2.08 8.42
N PHE A 26 9.12 1.66 9.62
CA PHE A 26 10.49 1.79 10.13
C PHE A 26 11.03 3.23 10.09
N VAL A 27 10.17 4.21 10.39
CA VAL A 27 10.52 5.63 10.47
C VAL A 27 10.00 6.25 11.76
N THR A 28 10.49 7.44 12.10
CA THR A 28 9.94 8.18 13.23
C THR A 28 8.58 8.79 12.88
N GLN A 29 7.68 8.89 13.87
CA GLN A 29 6.36 9.51 13.68
C GLN A 29 6.45 10.95 13.12
N PRO A 30 7.37 11.83 13.57
CA PRO A 30 7.52 13.16 12.98
C PRO A 30 7.89 13.12 11.49
N THR A 31 8.73 12.16 11.07
CA THR A 31 9.11 12.00 9.66
C THR A 31 7.90 11.61 8.82
N LEU A 32 7.14 10.61 9.25
CA LEU A 32 5.96 10.15 8.54
C LEU A 32 4.91 11.27 8.45
N SER A 33 4.63 11.95 9.57
CA SER A 33 3.65 13.03 9.62
C SER A 33 4.04 14.20 8.73
N MET A 34 5.32 14.59 8.71
CA MET A 34 5.82 15.65 7.83
C MET A 34 5.67 15.28 6.35
N GLN A 35 5.93 14.03 5.98
CA GLN A 35 5.84 13.58 4.58
C GLN A 35 4.39 13.55 4.08
N ILE A 36 3.45 13.13 4.94
CA ILE A 36 2.02 13.21 4.63
C ILE A 36 1.56 14.66 4.56
N GLN A 37 1.99 15.52 5.51
CA GLN A 37 1.64 16.94 5.47
C GLN A 37 2.11 17.60 4.17
N LYS A 38 3.36 17.35 3.74
CA LYS A 38 3.87 17.87 2.46
C LYS A 38 3.05 17.42 1.26
N LEU A 39 2.50 16.20 1.28
CA LEU A 39 1.63 15.71 0.22
C LEU A 39 0.26 16.41 0.27
N GLU A 40 -0.32 16.55 1.47
CA GLU A 40 -1.59 17.27 1.67
C GLU A 40 -1.45 18.75 1.22
N ASP A 41 -0.33 19.40 1.53
CA ASP A 41 -0.03 20.77 1.13
C ASP A 41 0.17 20.90 -0.40
N GLU A 42 0.87 19.94 -1.02
CA GLU A 42 1.08 19.92 -2.47
C GLU A 42 -0.24 19.72 -3.25
N LEU A 43 -1.16 18.93 -2.70
CA LEU A 43 -2.47 18.66 -3.29
C LEU A 43 -3.54 19.67 -2.87
N ASP A 44 -3.20 20.61 -1.98
CA ASP A 44 -4.11 21.57 -1.34
C ASP A 44 -5.37 20.90 -0.74
N ILE A 45 -5.17 19.74 -0.10
CA ILE A 45 -6.28 18.95 0.44
C ILE A 45 -5.87 18.07 1.63
N LEU A 46 -6.77 17.93 2.60
CA LEU A 46 -6.59 17.01 3.72
C LEU A 46 -7.07 15.59 3.34
N ILE A 47 -6.18 14.62 3.50
CA ILE A 47 -6.44 13.19 3.31
C ILE A 47 -7.04 12.59 4.60
N PHE A 48 -6.57 13.05 5.76
CA PHE A 48 -7.00 12.53 7.07
C PHE A 48 -7.77 13.57 7.88
N ASP A 49 -8.88 13.14 8.49
CA ASP A 49 -9.58 13.87 9.53
C ASP A 49 -8.94 13.55 10.89
N ARG A 50 -8.11 14.49 11.37
CA ARG A 50 -7.38 14.37 12.63
C ARG A 50 -8.22 14.75 13.87
N SER A 51 -9.44 15.24 13.67
CA SER A 51 -10.35 15.57 14.79
C SER A 51 -10.98 14.33 15.43
N LYS A 52 -11.05 13.22 14.68
CA LYS A 52 -11.64 11.97 15.12
C LYS A 52 -10.63 11.05 15.80
N LYS A 53 -11.12 10.24 16.74
CA LYS A 53 -10.37 9.18 17.41
C LYS A 53 -11.17 7.87 17.32
N PRO A 54 -10.72 6.85 16.57
CA PRO A 54 -9.47 6.81 15.78
C PRO A 54 -9.48 7.79 14.59
N ILE A 55 -8.31 8.05 14.00
CA ILE A 55 -8.18 8.89 12.81
C ILE A 55 -8.94 8.26 11.65
N GLU A 56 -9.62 9.09 10.87
CA GLU A 56 -10.39 8.66 9.70
C GLU A 56 -9.89 9.34 8.42
N LEU A 57 -10.27 8.78 7.28
CA LEU A 57 -10.07 9.41 5.97
C LEU A 57 -11.18 10.41 5.69
N THR A 58 -10.83 11.55 5.09
CA THR A 58 -11.82 12.45 4.48
C THR A 58 -12.49 11.77 3.28
N ASP A 59 -13.59 12.33 2.79
CA ASP A 59 -14.31 11.78 1.62
C ASP A 59 -13.41 11.69 0.37
N VAL A 60 -12.59 12.73 0.17
CA VAL A 60 -11.58 12.76 -0.89
C VAL A 60 -10.37 11.89 -0.54
N GLY A 61 -9.97 11.82 0.74
CA GLY A 61 -8.92 10.94 1.23
C GLY A 61 -9.16 9.48 0.90
N ARG A 62 -10.42 9.00 0.97
CA ARG A 62 -10.77 7.63 0.53
C ARG A 62 -10.49 7.39 -0.95
N LYS A 63 -10.78 8.37 -1.81
CA LYS A 63 -10.48 8.30 -3.25
C LYS A 63 -8.97 8.31 -3.51
N ILE A 64 -8.25 9.19 -2.80
CA ILE A 64 -6.78 9.29 -2.88
C ILE A 64 -6.12 7.98 -2.44
N VAL A 65 -6.53 7.39 -1.32
CA VAL A 65 -6.01 6.10 -0.83
C VAL A 65 -6.22 4.98 -1.85
N THR A 66 -7.40 4.94 -2.48
CA THR A 66 -7.69 3.95 -3.54
C THR A 66 -6.70 4.10 -4.71
N GLN A 67 -6.46 5.33 -5.16
CA GLN A 67 -5.53 5.61 -6.24
C GLN A 67 -4.06 5.37 -5.83
N ALA A 68 -3.69 5.74 -4.60
CA ALA A 68 -2.36 5.53 -4.03
C ALA A 68 -1.99 4.05 -4.02
N LYS A 69 -2.95 3.18 -3.65
CA LYS A 69 -2.77 1.72 -3.65
C LYS A 69 -2.42 1.21 -5.05
N ASN A 70 -3.12 1.69 -6.07
CA ASN A 70 -2.84 1.30 -7.46
C ASN A 70 -1.45 1.75 -7.90
N ILE A 71 -1.09 3.01 -7.61
CA ILE A 71 0.22 3.57 -7.98
C ILE A 71 1.37 2.80 -7.32
N VAL A 72 1.26 2.53 -6.02
CA VAL A 72 2.29 1.79 -5.28
C VAL A 72 2.41 0.36 -5.83
N ASN A 73 1.30 -0.32 -6.10
CA ASN A 73 1.33 -1.66 -6.71
C ASN A 73 1.98 -1.66 -8.10
N GLU A 74 1.62 -0.72 -8.96
CA GLU A 74 2.21 -0.61 -10.30
C GLU A 74 3.71 -0.26 -10.24
N SER A 75 4.15 0.47 -9.20
CA SER A 75 5.58 0.72 -9.00
C SER A 75 6.38 -0.56 -8.75
N TYR A 76 5.80 -1.55 -8.06
CA TYR A 76 6.46 -2.84 -7.85
C TYR A 76 6.59 -3.66 -9.14
N ARG A 77 5.69 -3.48 -10.11
CA ARG A 77 5.73 -4.20 -11.40
C ARG A 77 6.94 -3.84 -12.25
N ILE A 78 7.61 -2.73 -11.96
CA ILE A 78 8.88 -2.39 -12.61
C ILE A 78 9.92 -3.50 -12.36
N GLN A 79 9.93 -4.08 -11.15
CA GLN A 79 10.84 -5.17 -10.82
C GLN A 79 10.50 -6.42 -11.65
N ASP A 80 9.22 -6.76 -11.79
CA ASP A 80 8.77 -7.89 -12.60
C ASP A 80 9.23 -7.78 -14.06
N ILE A 81 9.16 -6.57 -14.64
CA ILE A 81 9.63 -6.30 -16.01
C ILE A 81 11.15 -6.55 -16.13
N VAL A 82 11.92 -6.09 -15.14
CA VAL A 82 13.37 -6.29 -15.10
C VAL A 82 13.72 -7.77 -14.98
N ASP A 83 13.00 -8.49 -14.11
CA ASP A 83 13.22 -9.92 -13.86
C ASP A 83 12.92 -10.75 -15.12
N GLN A 84 11.81 -10.45 -15.81
CA GLN A 84 11.46 -11.04 -17.09
C GLN A 84 12.55 -10.82 -18.14
N GLN A 85 13.08 -9.60 -18.26
CA GLN A 85 14.13 -9.28 -19.23
C GLN A 85 15.46 -10.01 -18.92
N LYS A 86 15.77 -10.22 -17.64
CA LYS A 86 16.96 -10.97 -17.21
C LYS A 86 16.81 -12.49 -17.34
N GLY A 87 15.65 -12.99 -17.77
CA GLY A 87 15.34 -14.42 -17.79
C GLY A 87 15.24 -15.03 -16.40
N TYR A 88 15.04 -14.21 -15.36
CA TYR A 88 14.81 -14.68 -14.01
C TYR A 88 13.35 -15.09 -13.86
N ILE A 89 13.11 -16.37 -13.57
CA ILE A 89 11.79 -16.89 -13.21
C ILE A 89 11.79 -17.15 -11.71
N GLY A 90 11.25 -16.20 -10.95
CA GLY A 90 11.14 -16.24 -9.50
C GLY A 90 10.48 -14.97 -8.98
N GLY A 91 10.00 -14.97 -7.73
CA GLY A 91 9.29 -13.83 -7.14
C GLY A 91 8.22 -14.26 -6.13
N GLU A 92 7.51 -13.30 -5.54
CA GLU A 92 6.43 -13.57 -4.59
C GLU A 92 5.09 -13.75 -5.34
N PHE A 93 4.61 -15.00 -5.45
CA PHE A 93 3.31 -15.29 -6.05
C PHE A 93 2.20 -15.29 -4.99
N LYS A 94 1.38 -14.24 -4.95
CA LYS A 94 0.21 -14.15 -4.06
C LYS A 94 -1.04 -14.69 -4.74
N LEU A 95 -1.48 -15.87 -4.31
CA LEU A 95 -2.69 -16.53 -4.81
C LEU A 95 -3.83 -16.43 -3.79
N GLY A 96 -4.89 -15.70 -4.12
CA GLY A 96 -6.12 -15.66 -3.33
C GLY A 96 -7.12 -16.69 -3.81
N ILE A 97 -7.54 -17.62 -2.94
CA ILE A 97 -8.55 -18.63 -3.25
C ILE A 97 -9.63 -18.64 -2.17
N ILE A 98 -10.90 -18.68 -2.58
CA ILE A 98 -12.01 -18.84 -1.64
C ILE A 98 -11.99 -20.27 -1.04
N PRO A 99 -12.22 -20.44 0.28
CA PRO A 99 -12.01 -21.72 0.96
C PRO A 99 -12.77 -22.90 0.35
N THR A 100 -13.95 -22.64 -0.23
CA THR A 100 -14.83 -23.65 -0.81
C THR A 100 -14.25 -24.36 -2.02
N ILE A 101 -13.42 -23.69 -2.83
CA ILE A 101 -12.80 -24.28 -4.04
C ILE A 101 -11.31 -24.59 -3.85
N MET A 102 -10.72 -24.18 -2.73
CA MET A 102 -9.30 -24.38 -2.44
C MET A 102 -8.85 -25.85 -2.52
N PRO A 103 -9.57 -26.84 -1.93
CA PRO A 103 -9.11 -28.23 -1.96
C PRO A 103 -9.01 -28.82 -3.37
N THR A 104 -9.81 -28.33 -4.31
CA THR A 104 -9.81 -28.80 -5.70
C THR A 104 -8.86 -28.00 -6.58
N LEU A 105 -8.81 -26.67 -6.39
CA LEU A 105 -8.10 -25.76 -7.29
C LEU A 105 -6.60 -25.66 -6.95
N LEU A 106 -6.25 -25.57 -5.67
CA LEU A 106 -4.86 -25.38 -5.24
C LEU A 106 -3.92 -26.51 -5.70
N PRO A 107 -4.28 -27.81 -5.62
CA PRO A 107 -3.42 -28.89 -6.10
C PRO A 107 -3.11 -28.84 -7.60
N MET A 108 -3.99 -28.23 -8.41
CA MET A 108 -3.76 -28.08 -9.85
C MET A 108 -2.64 -27.07 -10.14
N PHE A 109 -2.58 -25.98 -9.37
CA PHE A 109 -1.53 -24.96 -9.50
C PHE A 109 -0.20 -25.40 -8.89
N LEU A 110 -0.22 -26.16 -7.78
CA LEU A 110 1.00 -26.68 -7.15
C LEU A 110 1.72 -27.74 -7.98
N LYS A 111 1.02 -28.46 -8.87
CA LYS A 111 1.65 -29.43 -9.79
C LYS A 111 2.41 -28.78 -10.95
N LEU A 112 2.16 -27.50 -11.20
CA LEU A 112 2.78 -26.71 -12.27
C LEU A 112 3.97 -25.87 -11.79
N LEU A 113 4.17 -25.79 -10.46
CA LEU A 113 5.32 -25.18 -9.79
C LEU A 113 6.37 -26.26 -9.47
#